data_AF-A0A3Q3LRY1-F1
#
_entry.id   AF-A0A3Q3LRY1-F1
#
_cell.length_a   1.000
_cell.length_b   1.000
_cell.length_c   1.000
_cell.angle_alpha   90.00
_cell.angle_beta   90.00
_cell.angle_gamma   90.00
#
_symmetry.space_group_name_H-M   'P 1'
#
loop_
_entity.id
_entity.type
_entity.pdbx_description
1 polymer ?
#
loop_
_entity_poly.entity_id
_entity_poly.type
_entity_poly.pdbx_seq_one_letter_code
_entity_poly.pdbx_strand_id
1 'polypeptide(L)'
;RPVMVNYGHIHDASYITSFFTLLSVAIFSSPVSSRQRCPQANGLESIAPLVRSGEEISDPIPATIKGIIPAWISGSFLRNGPGKFEFGQDRYTHWFDGMALMHRFHISEGSVTYSSRFLRSDSYVQNSEKNRIVVSEFGTVATPDPCKNIFARFFSRFQSPKATDNANVNFVKYKGDYYVSTETNYMRRVDPQSLETKEKVDWSQYIAVNSATAHPHYDPEGATYNMGNSYNKNGFFYNIIRVPPTDENAATEETANLTGAKVICSIRAAEPRKPSYYHSFVMSENYIVFIEQPIKLDLLKFMLYKIQGKSFNKIMSWEPQYGTIFHLVNRHTGKESEVRYRAAPMFTLHQINAFEDSGFLVMDMCCGDDGEVIGEFTLENLRRCSGEEVDKFYNSLCRNLPRRYVLPLTVDEQTPLDQNLVTLHNYKATSVILQVYMTHEELHNDELLQYGGLEFPQINYDQYNGRSYRYFYSCGFGHVFSDSLLKMDLHTKELKVWRYPGLYPSEPVFVASPKATEEDDGVVLSVIITPRKDKSTFLLILDAKNFTELGRAEVPVNIPSGTHGAFYKMG
;
A
#
# COMPACT_ATOMS: atom_id res chain seq x y z
N ARG A 1 -64.87 -29.80 -31.70
CA ARG A 1 -64.75 -28.57 -30.87
C ARG A 1 -63.60 -28.81 -29.90
N PRO A 2 -62.45 -28.13 -30.04
CA PRO A 2 -61.31 -28.32 -29.16
C PRO A 2 -61.46 -27.45 -27.90
N VAL A 3 -60.94 -27.93 -26.77
CA VAL A 3 -60.71 -27.12 -25.57
C VAL A 3 -59.20 -27.17 -25.32
N MET A 4 -58.56 -26.01 -25.44
CA MET A 4 -57.19 -25.77 -24.98
C MET A 4 -57.17 -25.73 -23.46
N VAL A 5 -56.19 -26.37 -22.82
CA VAL A 5 -55.75 -26.03 -21.47
C VAL A 5 -54.23 -25.92 -21.47
N ASN A 6 -53.79 -24.75 -21.00
CA ASN A 6 -52.44 -24.22 -20.98
C ASN A 6 -51.50 -24.97 -20.02
N TYR A 7 -50.23 -25.07 -20.42
CA TYR A 7 -49.10 -25.38 -19.55
C TYR A 7 -48.82 -24.21 -18.60
N GLY A 8 -48.80 -24.47 -17.29
CA GLY A 8 -48.32 -23.55 -16.26
C GLY A 8 -47.03 -24.06 -15.64
N HIS A 9 -45.91 -23.48 -16.06
CA HIS A 9 -44.60 -23.63 -15.41
C HIS A 9 -44.62 -22.98 -14.02
N ILE A 10 -44.24 -23.72 -12.98
CA ILE A 10 -43.91 -23.16 -11.67
C ILE A 10 -42.42 -22.88 -11.65
N HIS A 11 -42.05 -21.61 -11.88
CA HIS A 11 -40.76 -21.04 -11.53
C HIS A 11 -40.88 -20.45 -10.13
N ASP A 12 -40.41 -21.18 -9.11
CA ASP A 12 -40.16 -20.64 -7.77
C ASP A 12 -38.66 -20.71 -7.48
N ALA A 13 -37.90 -19.78 -8.09
CA ALA A 13 -36.47 -19.58 -7.87
C ALA A 13 -36.15 -18.28 -7.09
N SER A 14 -37.18 -17.49 -6.76
CA SER A 14 -37.07 -16.17 -6.11
C SER A 14 -37.19 -16.23 -4.58
N TYR A 15 -37.76 -17.30 -4.01
CA TYR A 15 -37.90 -17.41 -2.55
C TYR A 15 -36.67 -18.03 -1.86
N ILE A 16 -35.86 -18.82 -2.58
CA ILE A 16 -34.62 -19.39 -2.03
C ILE A 16 -33.50 -18.34 -2.01
N THR A 17 -33.47 -17.38 -2.92
CA THR A 17 -32.42 -16.33 -2.96
C THR A 17 -32.58 -15.25 -1.88
N SER A 18 -33.81 -14.89 -1.51
CA SER A 18 -34.04 -13.86 -0.48
C SER A 18 -33.78 -14.33 0.95
N PHE A 19 -34.01 -15.61 1.27
CA PHE A 19 -33.80 -16.13 2.63
C PHE A 19 -32.31 -16.30 2.98
N PHE A 20 -31.46 -16.65 2.00
CA PHE A 20 -30.01 -16.79 2.20
C PHE A 20 -29.25 -15.45 2.21
N THR A 21 -29.78 -14.41 1.56
CA THR A 21 -29.16 -13.08 1.57
C THR A 21 -29.33 -12.37 2.93
N LEU A 22 -30.41 -12.65 3.65
CA LEU A 22 -30.67 -12.08 4.98
C LEU A 22 -29.90 -12.79 6.11
N LEU A 23 -29.65 -14.10 5.98
CA LEU A 23 -28.89 -14.84 6.98
C LEU A 23 -27.37 -14.60 6.90
N SER A 24 -26.85 -14.26 5.71
CA SER A 24 -25.41 -14.06 5.46
C SER A 24 -24.87 -12.68 5.89
N VAL A 25 -25.74 -11.70 6.14
CA VAL A 25 -25.34 -10.38 6.65
C VAL A 25 -25.41 -10.30 8.18
N ALA A 26 -26.16 -11.19 8.83
CA ALA A 26 -26.49 -11.08 10.25
C ALA A 26 -25.51 -11.79 11.21
N ILE A 27 -24.47 -12.46 10.70
CA ILE A 27 -23.58 -13.25 11.55
C ILE A 27 -22.13 -12.88 11.23
N PHE A 28 -21.43 -12.33 12.24
CA PHE A 28 -19.97 -12.13 12.32
C PHE A 28 -19.36 -10.79 11.84
N SER A 29 -19.97 -9.65 12.15
CA SER A 29 -19.20 -8.43 12.41
C SER A 29 -19.29 -8.07 13.89
N SER A 30 -18.20 -7.55 14.47
CA SER A 30 -18.30 -6.84 15.76
C SER A 30 -19.39 -5.77 15.61
N PRO A 31 -20.39 -5.69 16.50
CA PRO A 31 -21.45 -4.69 16.38
C PRO A 31 -20.93 -3.25 16.47
N VAL A 32 -19.66 -3.07 16.86
CA VAL A 32 -18.97 -1.79 17.05
C VAL A 32 -17.80 -1.70 16.07
N SER A 33 -17.75 -0.63 15.28
CA SER A 33 -16.66 -0.41 14.30
C SER A 33 -15.32 -0.15 15.01
N SER A 34 -14.22 -0.47 14.33
CA SER A 34 -12.84 -0.16 14.77
C SER A 34 -12.67 1.31 15.19
N ARG A 35 -13.32 2.25 14.46
CA ARG A 35 -13.38 3.68 14.81
C ARG A 35 -13.99 3.94 16.18
N GLN A 36 -15.07 3.24 16.53
CA GLN A 36 -15.76 3.36 17.82
C GLN A 36 -15.02 2.63 18.95
N ARG A 37 -14.22 1.60 18.63
CA ARG A 37 -13.37 0.88 19.59
C ARG A 37 -12.15 1.69 20.02
N CYS A 38 -11.60 2.52 19.13
CA CYS A 38 -10.44 3.37 19.46
C CYS A 38 -10.87 4.62 20.26
N PRO A 39 -10.06 5.06 21.24
CA PRO A 39 -10.28 6.33 21.92
C PRO A 39 -10.30 7.49 20.91
N GLN A 40 -11.24 8.40 21.10
CA GLN A 40 -11.30 9.63 20.31
C GLN A 40 -10.20 10.59 20.77
N ALA A 41 -9.52 11.22 19.83
CA ALA A 41 -8.51 12.21 20.17
C ALA A 41 -9.14 13.58 20.48
N ASN A 42 -8.44 14.33 21.34
CA ASN A 42 -8.75 15.69 21.71
C ASN A 42 -7.44 16.45 21.93
N GLY A 43 -7.31 17.64 21.36
CA GLY A 43 -6.13 18.50 21.47
C GLY A 43 -4.95 18.02 20.63
N LEU A 44 -5.19 17.41 19.46
CA LEU A 44 -4.12 17.00 18.56
C LEU A 44 -3.30 18.21 18.07
N GLU A 45 -1.97 18.02 18.05
CA GLU A 45 -1.04 19.02 17.51
C GLU A 45 -1.20 19.13 15.98
N SER A 46 -1.06 20.34 15.43
CA SER A 46 -1.16 20.53 13.98
C SER A 46 0.04 19.90 13.26
N ILE A 47 -0.25 19.07 12.26
CA ILE A 47 0.73 18.46 11.35
C ILE A 47 0.97 19.31 10.09
N ALA A 48 0.36 20.49 9.98
CA ALA A 48 0.49 21.36 8.81
C ALA A 48 1.95 21.66 8.41
N PRO A 49 2.92 21.80 9.34
CA PRO A 49 4.33 21.98 8.98
C PRO A 49 4.96 20.75 8.29
N LEU A 50 4.47 19.54 8.56
CA LEU A 50 4.94 18.29 7.95
C LEU A 50 4.45 18.11 6.51
N VAL A 51 3.47 18.92 6.09
CA VAL A 51 2.84 18.86 4.76
C VAL A 51 3.15 20.14 3.98
N ARG A 52 4.43 20.51 3.93
CA ARG A 52 4.96 21.66 3.20
C ARG A 52 6.08 21.24 2.29
N SER A 53 6.37 22.05 1.28
CA SER A 53 7.47 21.77 0.37
C SER A 53 8.79 21.76 1.13
N GLY A 54 9.54 20.68 0.97
CA GLY A 54 10.91 20.54 1.46
C GLY A 54 11.92 21.12 0.49
N GLU A 55 13.15 21.27 0.97
CA GLU A 55 14.29 21.67 0.15
C GLU A 55 15.09 20.45 -0.30
N GLU A 56 15.66 20.54 -1.49
CA GLU A 56 16.58 19.53 -2.03
C GLU A 56 17.98 19.74 -1.45
N ILE A 57 18.61 18.67 -0.96
CA ILE A 57 19.97 18.67 -0.41
C ILE A 57 20.78 17.62 -1.16
N SER A 58 21.27 18.00 -2.33
CA SER A 58 22.00 17.10 -3.22
C SER A 58 23.37 16.70 -2.69
N ASP A 59 24.06 17.62 -2.00
CA ASP A 59 25.35 17.35 -1.37
C ASP A 59 25.16 16.72 0.02
N PRO A 60 25.69 15.52 0.28
CA PRO A 60 25.50 14.86 1.57
C PRO A 60 26.02 15.70 2.74
N ILE A 61 25.18 15.89 3.76
CA ILE A 61 25.54 16.57 5.01
C ILE A 61 25.74 15.55 6.14
N PRO A 62 26.71 15.76 7.05
CA PRO A 62 26.90 14.89 8.20
C PRO A 62 25.73 15.04 9.19
N ALA A 63 25.32 13.93 9.79
CA ALA A 63 24.35 13.91 10.88
C ALA A 63 25.05 13.95 12.25
N THR A 64 24.40 14.53 13.25
CA THR A 64 24.88 14.50 14.64
C THR A 64 24.42 13.21 15.32
N ILE A 65 25.37 12.36 15.68
CA ILE A 65 25.07 11.06 16.28
C ILE A 65 24.86 11.19 17.79
N LYS A 66 23.80 10.57 18.31
CA LYS A 66 23.57 10.36 19.75
C LYS A 66 23.33 8.87 20.00
N GLY A 67 23.89 8.34 21.08
CA GLY A 67 23.87 6.89 21.34
C GLY A 67 24.89 6.13 20.47
N ILE A 68 24.61 4.86 20.19
CA ILE A 68 25.50 3.96 19.46
C ILE A 68 24.77 3.42 18.23
N ILE A 69 25.30 3.69 17.04
CA ILE A 69 24.86 3.06 15.80
C ILE A 69 25.72 1.82 15.58
N PRO A 70 25.14 0.61 15.51
CA PRO A 70 25.91 -0.61 15.31
C PRO A 70 26.76 -0.57 14.04
N ALA A 71 28.07 -0.81 14.18
CA ALA A 71 29.03 -0.70 13.07
C ALA A 71 28.79 -1.70 11.92
N TRP A 72 28.03 -2.77 12.17
CA TRP A 72 27.67 -3.74 11.13
C TRP A 72 26.59 -3.24 10.17
N ILE A 73 25.88 -2.16 10.52
CA ILE A 73 24.91 -1.53 9.61
C ILE A 73 25.70 -0.72 8.59
N SER A 74 25.78 -1.22 7.36
CA SER A 74 26.44 -0.56 6.24
C SER A 74 25.52 -0.55 5.03
N GLY A 75 25.07 0.64 4.63
CA GLY A 75 24.00 0.78 3.64
C GLY A 75 23.42 2.18 3.52
N SER A 76 22.34 2.29 2.77
CA SER A 76 21.56 3.51 2.62
C SER A 76 20.12 3.22 3.03
N PHE A 77 19.62 3.92 4.04
CA PHE A 77 18.19 3.96 4.33
C PHE A 77 17.53 5.00 3.41
N LEU A 78 16.68 4.51 2.51
CA LEU A 78 16.01 5.30 1.49
C LEU A 78 14.56 5.53 1.88
N ARG A 79 14.05 6.74 1.65
CA ARG A 79 12.63 7.07 1.83
C ARG A 79 12.10 7.87 0.66
N ASN A 80 10.86 7.62 0.28
CA ASN A 80 10.16 8.37 -0.76
C ASN A 80 8.85 8.96 -0.22
N GLY A 81 8.37 10.00 -0.89
CA GLY A 81 7.15 10.69 -0.50
C GLY A 81 6.94 12.00 -1.24
N PRO A 82 5.77 12.64 -1.06
CA PRO A 82 5.52 13.96 -1.61
C PRO A 82 6.33 15.03 -0.87
N GLY A 83 7.15 15.79 -1.61
CA GLY A 83 8.01 16.83 -1.04
C GLY A 83 7.89 18.21 -1.66
N LYS A 84 7.07 18.41 -2.70
CA LYS A 84 6.75 19.73 -3.27
C LYS A 84 5.28 19.84 -3.60
N PHE A 85 4.61 20.85 -3.04
CA PHE A 85 3.16 20.98 -3.09
C PHE A 85 2.64 22.16 -3.92
N GLU A 86 3.55 22.91 -4.56
CA GLU A 86 3.20 24.07 -5.38
C GLU A 86 4.22 24.38 -6.49
N PHE A 87 3.74 24.97 -7.57
CA PHE A 87 4.52 25.55 -8.67
C PHE A 87 3.94 26.91 -9.05
N GLY A 88 4.73 27.97 -8.93
CA GLY A 88 4.24 29.34 -9.11
C GLY A 88 3.08 29.66 -8.16
N GLN A 89 1.92 30.00 -8.73
CA GLN A 89 0.69 30.26 -7.97
C GLN A 89 -0.20 29.02 -7.83
N ASP A 90 0.08 27.96 -8.59
CA ASP A 90 -0.72 26.74 -8.60
C ASP A 90 -0.31 25.84 -7.43
N ARG A 91 -1.31 25.25 -6.78
CA ARG A 91 -1.14 24.36 -5.63
C ARG A 91 -1.81 23.03 -5.87
N TYR A 92 -1.18 21.96 -5.43
CA TYR A 92 -1.83 20.65 -5.36
C TYR A 92 -2.94 20.66 -4.31
N THR A 93 -3.93 19.79 -4.47
CA THR A 93 -5.10 19.68 -3.58
C THR A 93 -5.06 18.42 -2.73
N HIS A 94 -4.33 17.39 -3.14
CA HIS A 94 -4.21 16.11 -2.45
C HIS A 94 -2.78 15.81 -2.03
N TRP A 95 -2.60 15.08 -0.92
CA TRP A 95 -1.26 14.74 -0.41
C TRP A 95 -0.45 13.90 -1.40
N PHE A 96 -1.07 12.89 -2.00
CA PHE A 96 -0.47 12.05 -3.05
C PHE A 96 -0.07 12.78 -4.33
N ASP A 97 -0.49 14.03 -4.53
CA ASP A 97 -0.13 14.78 -5.75
C ASP A 97 1.22 15.49 -5.62
N GLY A 98 1.76 15.63 -4.40
CA GLY A 98 3.04 16.29 -4.19
C GLY A 98 4.17 15.56 -4.94
N MET A 99 5.09 16.34 -5.53
CA MET A 99 6.17 15.75 -6.34
C MET A 99 7.12 14.94 -5.48
N ALA A 100 7.54 13.78 -5.98
CA ALA A 100 8.43 12.85 -5.30
C ALA A 100 9.75 13.51 -4.86
N LEU A 101 10.02 13.46 -3.56
CA LEU A 101 11.29 13.82 -2.95
C LEU A 101 11.88 12.57 -2.30
N MET A 102 13.01 12.13 -2.83
CA MET A 102 13.74 10.98 -2.31
C MET A 102 14.71 11.45 -1.23
N HIS A 103 14.80 10.68 -0.15
CA HIS A 103 15.67 10.94 0.98
C HIS A 103 16.61 9.75 1.19
N ARG A 104 17.86 10.01 1.56
CA ARG A 104 18.86 8.99 1.83
C ARG A 104 19.59 9.32 3.12
N PHE A 105 19.62 8.36 4.04
CA PHE A 105 20.55 8.31 5.16
C PHE A 105 21.57 7.21 4.89
N HIS A 106 22.78 7.60 4.50
CA HIS A 106 23.87 6.68 4.28
C HIS A 106 24.55 6.37 5.62
N ILE A 107 24.69 5.10 5.96
CA ILE A 107 25.22 4.60 7.23
C ILE A 107 26.48 3.79 6.91
N SER A 108 27.59 4.14 7.55
CA SER A 108 28.85 3.43 7.42
C SER A 108 29.68 3.60 8.69
N GLU A 109 30.15 2.49 9.26
CA GLU A 109 31.03 2.48 10.45
C GLU A 109 30.51 3.36 11.61
N GLY A 110 29.20 3.36 11.83
CA GLY A 110 28.54 4.15 12.89
C GLY A 110 28.37 5.64 12.58
N SER A 111 28.86 6.12 11.45
CA SER A 111 28.63 7.48 10.93
C SER A 111 27.41 7.51 10.01
N VAL A 112 26.73 8.67 9.94
CA VAL A 112 25.57 8.86 9.07
C VAL A 112 25.66 10.18 8.31
N THR A 113 25.36 10.15 7.01
CA THR A 113 25.17 11.35 6.19
C THR A 113 23.78 11.38 5.57
N TYR A 114 23.21 12.57 5.38
CA TYR A 114 21.91 12.77 4.78
C TYR A 114 21.99 13.52 3.45
N SER A 115 21.18 13.11 2.48
CA SER A 115 20.94 13.82 1.22
C SER A 115 19.50 13.64 0.76
N SER A 116 18.96 14.56 -0.03
CA SER A 116 17.67 14.44 -0.69
C SER A 116 17.73 14.91 -2.14
N ARG A 117 16.89 14.34 -3.01
CA ARG A 117 16.78 14.75 -4.42
C ARG A 117 15.34 14.60 -4.91
N PHE A 118 14.79 15.64 -5.53
CA PHE A 118 13.52 15.51 -6.24
C PHE A 118 13.69 14.57 -7.42
N LEU A 119 12.72 13.68 -7.60
CA LEU A 119 12.66 12.85 -8.80
C LEU A 119 12.52 13.76 -10.02
N ARG A 120 13.46 13.66 -10.96
CA ARG A 120 13.38 14.38 -12.24
C ARG A 120 12.43 13.66 -13.21
N SER A 121 11.18 13.50 -12.78
CA SER A 121 10.09 12.94 -13.59
C SER A 121 9.66 13.93 -14.68
N ASP A 122 8.95 13.44 -15.70
CA ASP A 122 8.42 14.31 -16.76
C ASP A 122 7.43 15.31 -16.15
N SER A 123 6.63 14.89 -15.16
CA SER A 123 5.76 15.79 -14.38
C SER A 123 6.55 16.90 -13.69
N TYR A 124 7.61 16.55 -12.93
CA TYR A 124 8.41 17.52 -12.18
C TYR A 124 9.12 18.52 -13.11
N VAL A 125 9.76 18.02 -14.17
CA VAL A 125 10.51 18.85 -15.13
C VAL A 125 9.57 19.83 -15.83
N GLN A 126 8.45 19.35 -16.39
CA GLN A 126 7.49 20.22 -17.09
C GLN A 126 6.85 21.26 -16.17
N ASN A 127 6.51 20.89 -14.94
CA ASN A 127 5.93 21.82 -13.97
C ASN A 127 6.96 22.87 -13.52
N SER A 128 8.23 22.49 -13.38
CA SER A 128 9.34 23.39 -13.04
C SER A 128 9.61 24.39 -14.15
N GLU A 129 9.75 23.91 -15.40
CA GLU A 129 10.02 24.76 -16.58
C GLU A 129 8.93 25.80 -16.82
N LYS A 130 7.66 25.42 -16.61
CA LYS A 130 6.50 26.31 -16.83
C LYS A 130 6.07 27.06 -15.59
N ASN A 131 6.69 26.78 -14.43
CA ASN A 131 6.36 27.33 -13.12
C ASN A 131 4.85 27.29 -12.80
N ARG A 132 4.19 26.18 -13.15
CA ARG A 132 2.75 25.93 -12.95
C ARG A 132 2.43 24.43 -13.11
N ILE A 133 1.29 23.97 -12.62
CA ILE A 133 0.91 22.54 -12.72
C ILE A 133 0.32 22.27 -14.12
N VAL A 134 1.07 21.55 -14.96
CA VAL A 134 0.66 21.20 -16.33
C VAL A 134 0.39 19.72 -16.57
N VAL A 135 0.72 18.87 -15.60
CA VAL A 135 0.37 17.45 -15.58
C VAL A 135 -0.66 17.20 -14.47
N SER A 136 -1.75 16.51 -14.81
CA SER A 136 -2.78 16.13 -13.84
C SER A 136 -2.28 14.97 -12.99
N GLU A 137 -2.57 15.03 -11.70
CA GLU A 137 -2.22 14.02 -10.70
C GLU A 137 -3.52 13.36 -10.17
N PHE A 138 -3.44 12.62 -9.05
CA PHE A 138 -4.55 11.86 -8.48
C PHE A 138 -5.75 12.75 -8.07
N GLY A 139 -5.49 13.82 -7.31
CA GLY A 139 -6.50 14.76 -6.82
C GLY A 139 -6.54 16.11 -7.52
N THR A 140 -5.50 16.45 -8.30
CA THR A 140 -5.32 17.76 -8.92
C THR A 140 -5.35 17.68 -10.44
N VAL A 141 -6.20 18.50 -11.06
CA VAL A 141 -6.27 18.62 -12.52
C VAL A 141 -5.33 19.73 -12.99
N ALA A 142 -4.54 19.46 -14.03
CA ALA A 142 -3.63 20.43 -14.63
C ALA A 142 -4.35 21.73 -15.03
N THR A 143 -3.66 22.85 -14.85
CA THR A 143 -4.15 24.15 -15.26
C THR A 143 -4.18 24.21 -16.80
N PRO A 144 -5.33 24.55 -17.42
CA PRO A 144 -5.44 24.65 -18.87
C PRO A 144 -4.37 25.59 -19.44
N ASP A 145 -3.72 25.17 -20.53
CA ASP A 145 -2.68 25.97 -21.17
C ASP A 145 -3.23 27.31 -21.70
N PRO A 146 -2.81 28.47 -21.16
CA PRO A 146 -3.30 29.77 -21.60
C PRO A 146 -2.84 30.11 -23.02
N CYS A 147 -1.77 29.49 -23.51
CA CYS A 147 -1.24 29.70 -24.87
C CYS A 147 -1.97 28.85 -25.93
N LYS A 148 -2.86 27.92 -25.53
CA LYS A 148 -3.67 27.15 -26.47
C LYS A 148 -4.93 27.91 -26.83
N ASN A 149 -5.11 28.21 -28.12
CA ASN A 149 -6.37 28.73 -28.66
C ASN A 149 -7.54 27.76 -28.37
N ILE A 150 -8.78 28.25 -28.38
CA ILE A 150 -9.99 27.48 -28.03
C ILE A 150 -10.07 26.13 -28.77
N PHE A 151 -9.71 26.11 -30.06
CA PHE A 151 -9.63 24.88 -30.87
C PHE A 151 -8.54 23.92 -30.39
N ALA A 152 -7.33 24.41 -30.07
CA ALA A 152 -6.25 23.58 -29.54
C ALA A 152 -6.57 23.05 -28.12
N ARG A 153 -7.31 23.82 -27.31
CA ARG A 153 -7.87 23.35 -26.03
C ARG A 153 -8.90 22.26 -26.23
N PHE A 154 -9.78 22.40 -27.22
CA PHE A 154 -10.76 21.37 -27.60
C PHE A 154 -10.05 20.08 -28.06
N PHE A 155 -9.12 20.17 -29.02
CA PHE A 155 -8.34 19.02 -29.52
C PHE A 155 -7.47 18.35 -28.44
N SER A 156 -6.93 19.11 -27.48
CA SER A 156 -6.19 18.53 -26.34
C SER A 156 -7.05 17.69 -25.41
N ARG A 157 -8.38 17.83 -25.42
CA ARG A 157 -9.30 16.92 -24.70
C ARG A 157 -9.47 15.56 -25.40
N PHE A 158 -9.09 15.46 -26.68
CA PHE A 158 -9.17 14.22 -27.48
C PHE A 158 -7.82 13.49 -27.56
N GLN A 159 -6.70 14.14 -27.23
CA GLN A 159 -5.46 13.42 -26.93
C GLN A 159 -5.62 12.67 -25.61
N SER A 160 -5.32 11.38 -25.58
CA SER A 160 -5.26 10.64 -24.32
C SER A 160 -4.18 11.27 -23.44
N PRO A 161 -4.53 11.84 -22.26
CA PRO A 161 -3.53 12.34 -21.35
C PRO A 161 -2.64 11.16 -20.94
N LYS A 162 -1.32 11.34 -21.06
CA LYS A 162 -0.37 10.36 -20.55
C LYS A 162 -0.53 10.31 -19.03
N ALA A 163 -0.51 9.11 -18.46
CA ALA A 163 -0.49 8.94 -17.01
C ALA A 163 0.71 9.68 -16.40
N THR A 164 0.58 10.10 -15.15
CA THR A 164 1.67 10.72 -14.40
C THR A 164 2.82 9.73 -14.20
N ASP A 165 4.05 10.25 -14.21
CA ASP A 165 5.25 9.54 -13.78
C ASP A 165 5.82 10.10 -12.47
N ASN A 166 4.99 10.81 -11.70
CA ASN A 166 5.30 11.20 -10.32
C ASN A 166 5.33 9.98 -9.38
N ALA A 167 6.47 9.29 -9.39
CA ALA A 167 6.71 8.10 -8.58
C ALA A 167 7.10 8.44 -7.14
N ASN A 168 6.13 8.89 -6.34
CA ASN A 168 6.31 9.35 -4.96
C ASN A 168 5.93 8.31 -3.88
N VAL A 169 5.61 7.07 -4.26
CA VAL A 169 5.06 6.07 -3.33
C VAL A 169 6.16 5.22 -2.70
N ASN A 170 6.90 4.46 -3.50
CA ASN A 170 7.84 3.46 -2.97
C ASN A 170 9.12 3.31 -3.80
N PHE A 171 10.18 2.80 -3.18
CA PHE A 171 11.31 2.19 -3.86
C PHE A 171 11.00 0.72 -4.12
N VAL A 172 11.20 0.26 -5.35
CA VAL A 172 10.95 -1.13 -5.76
C VAL A 172 12.15 -1.69 -6.51
N LYS A 173 12.38 -2.99 -6.36
CA LYS A 173 13.47 -3.70 -7.01
C LYS A 173 12.97 -4.55 -8.17
N TYR A 174 13.66 -4.52 -9.30
CA TYR A 174 13.47 -5.50 -10.38
C TYR A 174 14.83 -5.88 -10.92
N LYS A 175 15.12 -7.18 -11.01
CA LYS A 175 16.39 -7.68 -11.58
C LYS A 175 17.65 -7.02 -10.99
N GLY A 176 17.64 -6.74 -9.69
CA GLY A 176 18.77 -6.11 -9.00
C GLY A 176 18.73 -4.57 -8.98
N ASP A 177 18.12 -3.94 -9.99
CA ASP A 177 18.01 -2.49 -10.11
C ASP A 177 16.94 -1.90 -9.19
N TYR A 178 17.17 -0.64 -8.78
CA TYR A 178 16.24 0.14 -7.97
C TYR A 178 15.44 1.11 -8.83
N TYR A 179 14.15 1.13 -8.58
CA TYR A 179 13.18 2.02 -9.21
C TYR A 179 12.40 2.74 -8.12
N VAL A 180 11.87 3.90 -8.46
CA VAL A 180 10.75 4.48 -7.71
C VAL A 180 9.47 4.28 -8.50
N SER A 181 8.40 4.00 -7.76
CA SER A 181 7.09 3.67 -8.33
C SER A 181 5.95 4.46 -7.69
N THR A 182 4.88 4.58 -8.45
CA THR A 182 3.51 4.96 -8.05
C THR A 182 2.56 3.95 -8.71
N GLU A 183 1.26 4.17 -8.68
CA GLU A 183 0.27 3.20 -9.17
C GLU A 183 -0.13 3.42 -10.64
N THR A 184 0.83 3.79 -11.49
CA THR A 184 0.63 3.95 -12.94
C THR A 184 1.44 2.91 -13.72
N ASN A 185 1.46 3.00 -15.06
CA ASN A 185 2.32 2.16 -15.89
C ASN A 185 3.78 2.65 -15.93
N TYR A 186 4.11 3.79 -15.30
CA TYR A 186 5.44 4.38 -15.36
C TYR A 186 6.21 4.20 -14.04
N MET A 187 7.48 3.84 -14.17
CA MET A 187 8.46 3.86 -13.09
C MET A 187 9.69 4.65 -13.54
N ARG A 188 10.56 5.02 -12.59
CA ARG A 188 11.85 5.65 -12.88
C ARG A 188 12.95 4.83 -12.24
N ARG A 189 13.97 4.43 -13.01
CA ARG A 189 15.17 3.85 -12.41
C ARG A 189 15.93 4.94 -11.68
N VAL A 190 16.51 4.60 -10.53
CA VAL A 190 17.26 5.53 -9.70
C VAL A 190 18.55 4.88 -9.22
N ASP A 191 19.57 5.69 -9.00
CA ASP A 191 20.76 5.25 -8.29
C ASP A 191 20.50 5.32 -6.76
N PRO A 192 20.52 4.20 -6.02
CA PRO A 192 20.32 4.21 -4.57
C PRO A 192 21.47 4.89 -3.80
N GLN A 193 22.64 5.08 -4.41
CA GLN A 193 23.78 5.74 -3.78
C GLN A 193 23.79 7.25 -3.98
N SER A 194 23.26 7.79 -5.07
CA SER A 194 23.28 9.23 -5.37
C SER A 194 21.88 9.86 -5.43
N LEU A 195 20.83 9.05 -5.41
CA LEU A 195 19.44 9.43 -5.71
C LEU A 195 19.25 10.02 -7.11
N GLU A 196 20.21 9.82 -8.02
CA GLU A 196 20.10 10.29 -9.39
C GLU A 196 18.94 9.61 -10.12
N THR A 197 18.09 10.44 -10.72
CA THR A 197 17.03 9.96 -11.61
C THR A 197 17.64 9.53 -12.93
N LYS A 198 17.40 8.27 -13.31
CA LYS A 198 17.83 7.72 -14.59
C LYS A 198 16.63 7.61 -15.54
N GLU A 199 16.60 6.59 -16.37
CA GLU A 199 15.60 6.42 -17.40
C GLU A 199 14.18 6.14 -16.87
N LYS A 200 13.20 6.49 -17.72
CA LYS A 200 11.79 6.17 -17.54
C LYS A 200 11.51 4.77 -18.05
N VAL A 201 10.80 3.98 -17.25
CA VAL A 201 10.33 2.64 -17.63
C VAL A 201 8.83 2.67 -17.80
N ASP A 202 8.34 2.11 -18.89
CA ASP A 202 6.92 1.94 -19.20
C ASP A 202 6.59 0.45 -19.25
N TRP A 203 5.77 -0.03 -18.31
CA TRP A 203 5.34 -1.42 -18.25
C TRP A 203 4.73 -1.93 -19.57
N SER A 204 4.05 -1.06 -20.31
CA SER A 204 3.37 -1.39 -21.57
C SER A 204 4.32 -1.78 -22.70
N GLN A 205 5.61 -1.46 -22.57
CA GLN A 205 6.64 -1.89 -23.51
C GLN A 205 7.05 -3.36 -23.31
N TYR A 206 6.77 -3.93 -22.15
CA TYR A 206 7.16 -5.29 -21.79
C TYR A 206 5.97 -6.25 -21.74
N ILE A 207 4.85 -5.81 -21.16
CA ILE A 207 3.64 -6.62 -20.97
C ILE A 207 2.38 -5.76 -21.09
N ALA A 208 1.26 -6.37 -21.47
CA ALA A 208 0.00 -5.67 -21.70
C ALA A 208 -0.75 -5.30 -20.40
N VAL A 209 -0.22 -4.31 -19.66
CA VAL A 209 -0.82 -3.78 -18.43
C VAL A 209 -0.99 -2.26 -18.49
N ASN A 210 -2.00 -1.74 -17.81
CA ASN A 210 -2.33 -0.31 -17.76
C ASN A 210 -1.80 0.39 -16.49
N SER A 211 -1.54 -0.35 -15.43
CA SER A 211 -0.86 0.08 -14.21
C SER A 211 -0.18 -1.10 -13.54
N ALA A 212 0.69 -0.82 -12.58
CA ALA A 212 1.22 -1.78 -11.63
C ALA A 212 1.22 -1.17 -10.22
N THR A 213 1.17 -1.97 -9.16
CA THR A 213 1.25 -1.44 -7.79
C THR A 213 2.67 -1.04 -7.42
N ALA A 214 2.80 -0.23 -6.36
CA ALA A 214 4.09 0.12 -5.77
C ALA A 214 4.56 -0.90 -4.69
N HIS A 215 3.91 -2.06 -4.61
CA HIS A 215 4.14 -3.10 -3.60
C HIS A 215 4.40 -4.47 -4.23
N PRO A 216 5.47 -4.62 -5.04
CA PRO A 216 5.85 -5.94 -5.52
C PRO A 216 6.37 -6.81 -4.37
N HIS A 217 6.29 -8.12 -4.58
CA HIS A 217 6.94 -9.11 -3.76
C HIS A 217 8.22 -9.64 -4.39
N TYR A 218 9.15 -10.07 -3.55
CA TYR A 218 10.40 -10.70 -3.97
C TYR A 218 10.43 -12.15 -3.49
N ASP A 219 10.72 -13.09 -4.39
CA ASP A 219 10.96 -14.48 -3.99
C ASP A 219 12.46 -14.71 -3.68
N PRO A 220 12.80 -15.75 -2.89
CA PRO A 220 14.19 -16.09 -2.59
C PRO A 220 15.03 -16.43 -3.82
N GLU A 221 14.38 -16.87 -4.91
CA GLU A 221 15.00 -17.18 -6.20
C GLU A 221 15.33 -15.92 -7.03
N GLY A 222 14.97 -14.72 -6.54
CA GLY A 222 15.27 -13.43 -7.16
C GLY A 222 14.25 -12.97 -8.21
N ALA A 223 13.16 -13.70 -8.42
CA ALA A 223 12.04 -13.22 -9.20
C ALA A 223 11.22 -12.19 -8.42
N THR A 224 10.56 -11.31 -9.17
CA THR A 224 9.70 -10.27 -8.60
C THR A 224 8.27 -10.46 -9.09
N TYR A 225 7.32 -10.49 -8.16
CA TYR A 225 5.91 -10.57 -8.44
C TYR A 225 5.27 -9.22 -8.22
N ASN A 226 4.33 -8.82 -9.08
CA ASN A 226 3.55 -7.60 -8.89
C ASN A 226 2.11 -7.81 -9.39
N MET A 227 1.22 -6.87 -9.11
CA MET A 227 -0.10 -6.82 -9.70
C MET A 227 -0.27 -5.59 -10.56
N GLY A 228 -0.99 -5.76 -11.66
CA GLY A 228 -1.41 -4.69 -12.55
C GLY A 228 -2.81 -4.96 -13.08
N ASN A 229 -3.31 -4.11 -13.97
CA ASN A 229 -4.61 -4.28 -14.60
C ASN A 229 -4.51 -4.25 -16.12
N SER A 230 -5.54 -4.76 -16.78
CA SER A 230 -5.77 -4.53 -18.20
C SER A 230 -7.25 -4.40 -18.50
N TYR A 231 -7.59 -3.71 -19.58
CA TYR A 231 -8.96 -3.60 -20.05
C TYR A 231 -9.04 -3.97 -21.53
N ASN A 232 -10.01 -4.82 -21.87
CA ASN A 232 -10.29 -5.19 -23.26
C ASN A 232 -11.81 -5.36 -23.46
N LYS A 233 -12.22 -5.81 -24.66
CA LYS A 233 -13.64 -6.02 -25.01
C LYS A 233 -14.41 -6.95 -24.06
N ASN A 234 -13.72 -7.82 -23.33
CA ASN A 234 -14.31 -8.80 -22.40
C ASN A 234 -14.46 -8.26 -20.96
N GLY A 235 -13.95 -7.05 -20.70
CA GLY A 235 -14.05 -6.36 -19.41
C GLY A 235 -12.70 -5.93 -18.84
N PHE A 236 -12.71 -5.68 -17.54
CA PHE A 236 -11.53 -5.35 -16.74
C PHE A 236 -10.93 -6.62 -16.13
N PHE A 237 -9.60 -6.70 -16.12
CA PHE A 237 -8.83 -7.81 -15.59
C PHE A 237 -7.75 -7.31 -14.64
N TYR A 238 -7.53 -8.04 -13.56
CA TYR A 238 -6.38 -7.90 -12.67
C TYR A 238 -5.35 -8.95 -13.09
N ASN A 239 -4.13 -8.51 -13.34
CA ASN A 239 -3.05 -9.33 -13.88
C ASN A 239 -1.99 -9.53 -12.82
N ILE A 240 -1.66 -10.79 -12.56
CA ILE A 240 -0.48 -11.15 -11.75
C ILE A 240 0.72 -11.15 -12.69
N ILE A 241 1.69 -10.30 -12.39
CA ILE A 241 2.91 -10.06 -13.14
C ILE A 241 4.04 -10.81 -12.45
N ARG A 242 4.87 -11.49 -13.25
CA ARG A 242 6.15 -12.06 -12.80
C ARG A 242 7.27 -11.54 -13.67
N VAL A 243 8.28 -10.93 -13.04
CA VAL A 243 9.56 -10.57 -13.65
C VAL A 243 10.60 -11.60 -13.20
N PRO A 244 11.28 -12.29 -14.11
CA PRO A 244 12.28 -13.29 -13.75
C PRO A 244 13.52 -12.61 -13.11
N PRO A 245 14.35 -13.38 -12.39
CA PRO A 245 15.65 -12.88 -11.93
C PRO A 245 16.54 -12.47 -13.11
N THR A 246 17.64 -11.79 -12.79
CA THR A 246 18.67 -11.44 -13.78
C THR A 246 19.38 -12.70 -14.25
N ASP A 247 19.54 -12.88 -15.56
CA ASP A 247 20.36 -13.97 -16.10
C ASP A 247 21.83 -13.70 -15.76
N GLU A 248 22.49 -14.65 -15.08
CA GLU A 248 23.91 -14.52 -14.69
C GLU A 248 24.87 -14.31 -15.88
N ASN A 249 24.45 -14.73 -17.08
CA ASN A 249 25.21 -14.61 -18.32
C ASN A 249 24.82 -13.40 -19.18
N ALA A 250 23.80 -12.63 -18.79
CA ALA A 250 23.45 -11.42 -19.52
C ALA A 250 24.52 -10.36 -19.24
N ALA A 251 25.04 -9.72 -20.30
CA ALA A 251 25.86 -8.54 -20.14
C ALA A 251 25.09 -7.52 -19.28
N THR A 252 25.74 -6.97 -18.26
CA THR A 252 25.19 -5.88 -17.44
C THR A 252 25.09 -4.63 -18.32
N GLU A 253 24.04 -4.54 -19.13
CA GLU A 253 23.67 -3.29 -19.77
C GLU A 253 23.27 -2.32 -18.67
N GLU A 254 23.81 -1.10 -18.68
CA GLU A 254 23.49 -0.06 -17.70
C GLU A 254 22.06 0.51 -17.87
N THR A 255 21.16 -0.17 -18.58
CA THR A 255 19.81 0.28 -18.89
C THR A 255 18.75 -0.61 -18.24
N ALA A 256 17.67 -0.01 -17.76
CA ALA A 256 16.53 -0.72 -17.19
C ALA A 256 15.98 -1.74 -18.18
N ASN A 257 15.85 -2.96 -17.70
CA ASN A 257 15.44 -4.07 -18.52
C ASN A 257 14.49 -4.97 -17.73
N LEU A 258 13.22 -5.02 -18.14
CA LEU A 258 12.21 -5.95 -17.61
C LEU A 258 11.90 -7.11 -18.58
N THR A 259 12.78 -7.38 -19.55
CA THR A 259 12.63 -8.46 -20.53
C THR A 259 12.40 -9.81 -19.84
N GLY A 260 11.46 -10.58 -20.37
CA GLY A 260 11.02 -11.82 -19.75
C GLY A 260 9.90 -11.64 -18.72
N ALA A 261 9.48 -10.41 -18.41
CA ALA A 261 8.25 -10.15 -17.68
C ALA A 261 7.06 -10.84 -18.36
N LYS A 262 6.19 -11.47 -17.58
CA LYS A 262 5.01 -12.18 -18.05
C LYS A 262 3.82 -11.91 -17.15
N VAL A 263 2.63 -11.91 -17.74
CA VAL A 263 1.38 -12.07 -16.99
C VAL A 263 1.17 -13.57 -16.78
N ILE A 264 1.21 -14.03 -15.54
CA ILE A 264 1.05 -15.46 -15.20
C ILE A 264 -0.40 -15.85 -14.95
N CYS A 265 -1.26 -14.88 -14.61
CA CYS A 265 -2.69 -15.09 -14.40
C CYS A 265 -3.44 -13.77 -14.66
N SER A 266 -4.63 -13.86 -15.24
CA SER A 266 -5.54 -12.73 -15.47
C SER A 266 -6.89 -13.03 -14.86
N ILE A 267 -7.18 -12.39 -13.73
CA ILE A 267 -8.41 -12.54 -12.96
C ILE A 267 -9.43 -11.53 -13.50
N ARG A 268 -10.61 -11.99 -13.90
CA ARG A 268 -11.66 -11.09 -14.38
C ARG A 268 -12.31 -10.38 -13.20
N ALA A 269 -12.51 -9.06 -13.30
CA ALA A 269 -13.23 -8.31 -12.29
C ALA A 269 -14.66 -8.85 -12.10
N ALA A 270 -15.08 -9.02 -10.84
CA ALA A 270 -16.43 -9.45 -10.51
C ALA A 270 -17.47 -8.47 -11.10
N GLU A 271 -17.13 -7.18 -11.11
CA GLU A 271 -17.90 -6.11 -11.73
C GLU A 271 -17.07 -5.39 -12.82
N PRO A 272 -17.17 -5.79 -14.09
CA PRO A 272 -16.30 -5.27 -15.16
C PRO A 272 -16.36 -3.76 -15.41
N ARG A 273 -17.46 -3.09 -15.01
CA ARG A 273 -17.63 -1.63 -15.14
C ARG A 273 -17.26 -0.86 -13.87
N LYS A 274 -17.10 -1.58 -12.77
CA LYS A 274 -16.76 -1.08 -11.44
C LYS A 274 -15.67 -1.98 -10.83
N PRO A 275 -14.46 -2.02 -11.42
CA PRO A 275 -13.37 -2.77 -10.82
C PRO A 275 -13.01 -2.21 -9.45
N SER A 276 -12.38 -3.04 -8.64
CA SER A 276 -11.86 -2.71 -7.34
C SER A 276 -10.55 -1.91 -7.45
N TYR A 277 -10.38 -0.95 -6.55
CA TYR A 277 -9.08 -0.39 -6.22
C TYR A 277 -8.28 -1.37 -5.34
N TYR A 278 -6.99 -1.52 -5.62
CA TYR A 278 -6.09 -2.38 -4.88
C TYR A 278 -4.70 -1.73 -4.80
N HIS A 279 -4.06 -1.89 -3.64
CA HIS A 279 -2.78 -1.25 -3.33
C HIS A 279 -1.65 -2.28 -3.21
N SER A 280 -1.95 -3.45 -2.65
CA SER A 280 -1.05 -4.59 -2.54
C SER A 280 -1.81 -5.90 -2.75
N PHE A 281 -1.10 -7.01 -2.65
CA PHE A 281 -1.62 -8.36 -2.77
C PHE A 281 -0.86 -9.27 -1.82
N VAL A 282 -1.42 -10.45 -1.55
CA VAL A 282 -0.83 -11.42 -0.64
C VAL A 282 0.00 -12.44 -1.40
N MET A 283 1.18 -12.79 -0.88
CA MET A 283 2.01 -13.85 -1.43
C MET A 283 2.55 -14.78 -0.33
N SER A 284 2.40 -16.08 -0.56
CA SER A 284 3.01 -17.19 0.19
C SER A 284 4.03 -17.93 -0.68
N GLU A 285 4.58 -19.03 -0.16
CA GLU A 285 5.52 -19.87 -0.90
C GLU A 285 4.94 -20.40 -2.23
N ASN A 286 3.67 -20.81 -2.25
CA ASN A 286 3.05 -21.42 -3.43
C ASN A 286 1.86 -20.64 -3.99
N TYR A 287 1.29 -19.71 -3.23
CA TYR A 287 0.05 -19.04 -3.61
C TYR A 287 0.14 -17.52 -3.58
N ILE A 288 -0.61 -16.90 -4.48
CA ILE A 288 -0.91 -15.47 -4.50
C ILE A 288 -2.40 -15.31 -4.25
N VAL A 289 -2.77 -14.33 -3.41
CA VAL A 289 -4.17 -13.96 -3.19
C VAL A 289 -4.38 -12.51 -3.56
N PHE A 290 -5.27 -12.30 -4.53
CA PHE A 290 -5.76 -10.97 -4.88
C PHE A 290 -7.04 -10.66 -4.10
N ILE A 291 -7.07 -9.50 -3.45
CA ILE A 291 -8.17 -9.06 -2.59
C ILE A 291 -9.01 -8.05 -3.37
N GLU A 292 -10.15 -8.48 -3.89
CA GLU A 292 -11.12 -7.61 -4.56
C GLU A 292 -12.04 -6.98 -3.51
N GLN A 293 -11.59 -5.84 -2.96
CA GLN A 293 -12.29 -5.08 -1.91
C GLN A 293 -13.41 -4.18 -2.48
N PRO A 294 -14.35 -3.69 -1.63
CA PRO A 294 -15.49 -2.90 -2.09
C PRO A 294 -15.20 -1.41 -2.33
N ILE A 295 -13.94 -1.03 -2.60
CA ILE A 295 -13.61 0.30 -3.15
C ILE A 295 -13.70 0.23 -4.66
N LYS A 296 -14.79 0.76 -5.24
CA LYS A 296 -15.09 0.63 -6.66
C LYS A 296 -14.63 1.85 -7.45
N LEU A 297 -14.10 1.61 -8.64
CA LEU A 297 -13.72 2.62 -9.63
C LEU A 297 -14.79 2.72 -10.71
N ASP A 298 -15.58 3.79 -10.73
CA ASP A 298 -16.63 3.96 -11.73
C ASP A 298 -16.04 4.39 -13.09
N LEU A 299 -15.91 3.44 -14.01
CA LEU A 299 -15.31 3.67 -15.33
C LEU A 299 -16.15 4.60 -16.22
N LEU A 300 -17.47 4.66 -16.02
CA LEU A 300 -18.34 5.57 -16.76
C LEU A 300 -18.16 7.01 -16.26
N LYS A 301 -18.11 7.19 -14.94
CA LYS A 301 -17.74 8.49 -14.34
C LYS A 301 -16.35 8.91 -14.78
N PHE A 302 -15.37 8.01 -14.83
CA PHE A 302 -14.02 8.31 -15.32
C PHE A 302 -14.06 8.90 -16.74
N MET A 303 -14.77 8.25 -17.67
CA MET A 303 -14.91 8.75 -19.05
C MET A 303 -15.61 10.13 -19.10
N LEU A 304 -16.66 10.32 -18.31
CA LEU A 304 -17.37 11.61 -18.23
C LEU A 304 -16.50 12.71 -17.59
N TYR A 305 -15.76 12.38 -16.53
CA TYR A 305 -14.95 13.30 -15.75
C TYR A 305 -13.70 13.73 -16.50
N LYS A 306 -13.17 12.86 -17.37
CA LYS A 306 -12.16 13.22 -18.37
C LYS A 306 -12.63 14.36 -19.29
N ILE A 307 -13.90 14.34 -19.71
CA ILE A 307 -14.48 15.40 -20.55
C ILE A 307 -14.73 16.68 -19.73
N GLN A 308 -15.17 16.52 -18.47
CA GLN A 308 -15.50 17.63 -17.56
C GLN A 308 -14.27 18.27 -16.88
N GLY A 309 -13.09 17.66 -16.95
CA GLY A 309 -11.88 18.12 -16.25
C GLY A 309 -11.96 17.98 -14.73
N LYS A 310 -12.49 16.86 -14.23
CA LYS A 310 -12.53 16.53 -12.79
C LYS A 310 -11.40 15.56 -12.41
N SER A 311 -11.00 15.57 -11.13
CA SER A 311 -9.91 14.76 -10.58
C SER A 311 -10.24 13.26 -10.52
N PHE A 312 -9.21 12.41 -10.53
CA PHE A 312 -9.34 10.95 -10.55
C PHE A 312 -9.95 10.41 -9.26
N ASN A 313 -9.55 10.91 -8.09
CA ASN A 313 -10.06 10.47 -6.79
C ASN A 313 -11.60 10.46 -6.69
N LYS A 314 -12.31 11.30 -7.45
CA LYS A 314 -13.78 11.39 -7.46
C LYS A 314 -14.48 10.22 -8.16
N ILE A 315 -13.75 9.29 -8.76
CA ILE A 315 -14.31 8.06 -9.36
C ILE A 315 -14.36 6.90 -8.38
N MET A 316 -13.67 7.01 -7.23
CA MET A 316 -13.59 5.99 -6.20
C MET A 316 -14.79 6.11 -5.26
N SER A 317 -15.40 4.98 -4.90
CA SER A 317 -16.45 4.94 -3.88
C SER A 317 -16.42 3.64 -3.09
N TRP A 318 -16.64 3.74 -1.78
CA TRP A 318 -16.89 2.60 -0.91
C TRP A 318 -18.31 2.06 -1.14
N GLU A 319 -18.43 0.81 -1.61
CA GLU A 319 -19.68 0.15 -1.96
C GLU A 319 -19.78 -1.21 -1.22
N PRO A 320 -20.05 -1.20 0.11
CA PRO A 320 -19.94 -2.37 0.98
C PRO A 320 -20.89 -3.52 0.62
N GLN A 321 -21.94 -3.26 -0.16
CA GLN A 321 -22.87 -4.27 -0.66
C GLN A 321 -22.20 -5.35 -1.53
N TYR A 322 -21.00 -5.10 -2.07
CA TYR A 322 -20.25 -6.10 -2.83
C TYR A 322 -19.47 -7.10 -1.96
N GLY A 323 -19.32 -6.82 -0.66
CA GLY A 323 -18.45 -7.59 0.24
C GLY A 323 -16.99 -7.59 -0.22
N THR A 324 -16.22 -8.56 0.29
CA THR A 324 -14.81 -8.77 -0.11
C THR A 324 -14.66 -10.14 -0.76
N ILE A 325 -13.92 -10.22 -1.88
CA ILE A 325 -13.62 -11.48 -2.58
C ILE A 325 -12.11 -11.72 -2.55
N PHE A 326 -11.69 -12.95 -2.23
CA PHE A 326 -10.30 -13.36 -2.26
C PHE A 326 -10.10 -14.35 -3.40
N HIS A 327 -9.29 -13.96 -4.38
CA HIS A 327 -8.98 -14.76 -5.55
C HIS A 327 -7.65 -15.48 -5.31
N LEU A 328 -7.70 -16.80 -5.13
CA LEU A 328 -6.53 -17.64 -4.86
C LEU A 328 -5.93 -18.16 -6.17
N VAL A 329 -4.63 -17.95 -6.36
CA VAL A 329 -3.89 -18.37 -7.55
C VAL A 329 -2.64 -19.13 -7.14
N ASN A 330 -2.41 -20.30 -7.76
CA ASN A 330 -1.14 -20.99 -7.61
C ASN A 330 -0.05 -20.24 -8.39
N ARG A 331 0.97 -19.72 -7.69
CA ARG A 331 1.93 -18.77 -8.26
C ARG A 331 2.87 -19.38 -9.30
N HIS A 332 3.05 -20.70 -9.25
CA HIS A 332 3.96 -21.44 -10.14
C HIS A 332 3.29 -21.81 -11.46
N THR A 333 2.01 -22.18 -11.40
CA THR A 333 1.23 -22.61 -12.58
C THR A 333 0.37 -21.50 -13.18
N GLY A 334 0.09 -20.44 -12.41
CA GLY A 334 -0.86 -19.39 -12.80
C GLY A 334 -2.33 -19.83 -12.73
N LYS A 335 -2.61 -21.04 -12.24
CA LYS A 335 -3.97 -21.57 -12.14
C LYS A 335 -4.74 -20.89 -11.01
N GLU A 336 -5.82 -20.21 -11.37
CA GLU A 336 -6.80 -19.67 -10.43
C GLU A 336 -7.64 -20.80 -9.82
N SER A 337 -7.92 -20.69 -8.52
CA SER A 337 -8.82 -21.59 -7.81
C SER A 337 -10.26 -21.39 -8.26
N GLU A 338 -11.01 -22.47 -8.43
CA GLU A 338 -12.45 -22.42 -8.74
C GLU A 338 -13.29 -22.04 -7.51
N VAL A 339 -12.70 -22.14 -6.32
CA VAL A 339 -13.35 -21.84 -5.03
C VAL A 339 -13.45 -20.34 -4.84
N ARG A 340 -14.65 -19.87 -4.48
CA ARG A 340 -14.92 -18.46 -4.21
C ARG A 340 -14.81 -18.16 -2.72
N TYR A 341 -13.69 -17.58 -2.30
CA TYR A 341 -13.50 -17.13 -0.93
C TYR A 341 -14.09 -15.72 -0.76
N ARG A 342 -14.93 -15.53 0.26
CA ARG A 342 -15.58 -14.26 0.58
C ARG A 342 -15.46 -13.91 2.05
N ALA A 343 -15.49 -12.63 2.36
CA ALA A 343 -15.65 -12.13 3.72
C ALA A 343 -16.58 -10.91 3.75
N ALA A 344 -16.88 -10.45 4.96
CA ALA A 344 -17.49 -9.15 5.20
C ALA A 344 -16.72 -8.02 4.48
N PRO A 345 -17.39 -6.91 4.12
CA PRO A 345 -16.73 -5.78 3.49
C PRO A 345 -15.61 -5.26 4.40
N MET A 346 -14.41 -5.12 3.84
CA MET A 346 -13.24 -4.61 4.53
C MET A 346 -12.37 -3.81 3.56
N PHE A 347 -11.56 -2.92 4.12
CA PHE A 347 -10.57 -2.14 3.41
C PHE A 347 -9.18 -2.59 3.83
N THR A 348 -8.26 -2.72 2.88
CA THR A 348 -6.84 -2.97 3.16
C THR A 348 -5.97 -2.24 2.14
N LEU A 349 -4.87 -1.67 2.63
CA LEU A 349 -3.76 -1.16 1.82
C LEU A 349 -2.60 -2.14 1.85
N HIS A 350 -2.20 -2.57 3.05
CA HIS A 350 -1.02 -3.38 3.26
C HIS A 350 -1.36 -4.73 3.89
N GLN A 351 -0.91 -5.79 3.23
CA GLN A 351 -0.67 -7.07 3.88
C GLN A 351 0.56 -7.00 4.80
N ILE A 352 0.56 -7.85 5.82
CA ILE A 352 1.65 -8.02 6.78
C ILE A 352 2.53 -9.20 6.33
N ASN A 353 1.94 -10.39 6.21
CA ASN A 353 2.59 -11.60 5.70
C ASN A 353 1.54 -12.67 5.37
N ALA A 354 1.93 -13.74 4.71
CA ALA A 354 1.13 -14.96 4.57
C ALA A 354 2.00 -16.21 4.56
N PHE A 355 1.45 -17.34 4.99
CA PHE A 355 2.15 -18.62 5.02
C PHE A 355 1.18 -19.79 4.92
N GLU A 356 1.72 -20.94 4.50
CA GLU A 356 0.96 -22.18 4.39
C GLU A 356 1.19 -23.05 5.62
N ASP A 357 0.12 -23.58 6.21
CA ASP A 357 0.18 -24.50 7.34
C ASP A 357 -0.94 -25.54 7.23
N SER A 358 -0.57 -26.82 7.25
CA SER A 358 -1.51 -27.95 7.40
C SER A 358 -2.69 -27.94 6.41
N GLY A 359 -2.45 -27.53 5.16
CA GLY A 359 -3.49 -27.45 4.12
C GLY A 359 -4.31 -26.15 4.12
N PHE A 360 -3.89 -25.16 4.91
CA PHE A 360 -4.47 -23.83 4.95
C PHE A 360 -3.45 -22.77 4.51
N LEU A 361 -3.96 -21.68 3.92
CA LEU A 361 -3.20 -20.45 3.71
C LEU A 361 -3.64 -19.42 4.75
N VAL A 362 -2.71 -19.03 5.62
CA VAL A 362 -2.89 -18.01 6.66
C VAL A 362 -2.39 -16.68 6.12
N MET A 363 -3.20 -15.62 6.25
CA MET A 363 -2.88 -14.29 5.73
C MET A 363 -3.18 -13.21 6.77
N ASP A 364 -2.21 -12.35 7.01
CA ASP A 364 -2.30 -11.26 7.97
C ASP A 364 -2.26 -9.92 7.24
N MET A 365 -3.17 -9.00 7.57
CA MET A 365 -3.32 -7.73 6.88
C MET A 365 -3.73 -6.59 7.82
N CYS A 366 -3.40 -5.36 7.45
CA CYS A 366 -3.94 -4.15 8.07
C CYS A 366 -5.33 -3.86 7.49
N CYS A 367 -6.37 -4.03 8.30
CA CYS A 367 -7.75 -4.00 7.82
C CYS A 367 -8.60 -2.94 8.51
N GLY A 368 -9.25 -2.10 7.71
CA GLY A 368 -10.29 -1.17 8.12
C GLY A 368 -11.70 -1.70 7.85
N ASP A 369 -12.69 -1.15 8.57
CA ASP A 369 -14.11 -1.51 8.39
C ASP A 369 -14.81 -0.69 7.29
N ASP A 370 -14.18 0.39 6.86
CA ASP A 370 -14.64 1.24 5.76
C ASP A 370 -13.45 1.75 4.92
N GLY A 371 -13.72 2.12 3.67
CA GLY A 371 -12.74 2.61 2.70
C GLY A 371 -12.91 4.08 2.33
N GLU A 372 -13.61 4.88 3.15
CA GLU A 372 -13.87 6.30 2.85
C GLU A 372 -12.61 7.18 3.02
N VAL A 373 -11.58 6.65 3.68
CA VAL A 373 -10.37 7.38 4.09
C VAL A 373 -9.55 7.97 2.96
N ILE A 374 -9.47 7.31 1.78
CA ILE A 374 -8.57 7.72 0.69
C ILE A 374 -8.93 9.11 0.16
N GLY A 375 -10.22 9.44 0.06
CA GLY A 375 -10.69 10.72 -0.46
C GLY A 375 -10.42 11.90 0.47
N GLU A 376 -10.18 11.63 1.76
CA GLU A 376 -10.11 12.65 2.80
C GLU A 376 -8.70 13.22 3.03
N PHE A 377 -7.65 12.64 2.42
CA PHE A 377 -6.25 13.10 2.51
C PHE A 377 -5.95 14.33 1.63
N THR A 378 -6.88 15.29 1.62
CA THR A 378 -6.70 16.59 0.98
C THR A 378 -5.69 17.45 1.75
N LEU A 379 -4.94 18.30 1.05
CA LEU A 379 -4.03 19.24 1.70
C LEU A 379 -4.76 20.25 2.58
N GLU A 380 -6.03 20.54 2.29
CA GLU A 380 -6.88 21.37 3.14
C GLU A 380 -7.11 20.70 4.50
N ASN A 381 -7.51 19.44 4.52
CA ASN A 381 -7.71 18.68 5.77
C ASN A 381 -6.41 18.50 6.56
N LEU A 382 -5.30 18.22 5.86
CA LEU A 382 -4.00 17.98 6.51
C LEU A 382 -3.32 19.26 7.02
N ARG A 383 -3.64 20.43 6.46
CA ARG A 383 -3.05 21.72 6.86
C ARG A 383 -3.92 22.50 7.84
N ARG A 384 -4.95 21.89 8.42
CA ARG A 384 -5.76 22.54 9.46
C ARG A 384 -4.89 22.94 10.65
N CYS A 385 -5.06 24.19 11.09
CA CYS A 385 -4.19 24.83 12.08
C CYS A 385 -4.74 24.75 13.51
N SER A 386 -6.02 24.42 13.69
CA SER A 386 -6.66 24.36 15.01
C SER A 386 -6.83 22.90 15.49
N GLY A 387 -6.56 22.66 16.78
CA GLY A 387 -6.63 21.31 17.36
C GLY A 387 -8.00 20.66 17.18
N GLU A 388 -9.09 21.39 17.45
CA GLU A 388 -10.46 20.86 17.34
C GLU A 388 -10.83 20.38 15.92
N GLU A 389 -10.38 21.08 14.87
CA GLU A 389 -10.69 20.69 13.49
C GLU A 389 -9.85 19.49 13.02
N VAL A 390 -8.62 19.36 13.54
CA VAL A 390 -7.77 18.17 13.34
C VAL A 390 -8.35 16.99 14.12
N ASP A 391 -8.83 17.20 15.34
CA ASP A 391 -9.49 16.17 16.15
C ASP A 391 -10.72 15.62 15.44
N LYS A 392 -11.61 16.50 14.94
CA LYS A 392 -12.79 16.10 14.16
C LYS A 392 -12.41 15.28 12.93
N PHE A 393 -11.36 15.70 12.22
CA PHE A 393 -10.86 14.99 11.05
C PHE A 393 -10.29 13.62 11.41
N TYR A 394 -9.37 13.56 12.39
CA TYR A 394 -8.81 12.31 12.88
C TYR A 394 -9.92 11.35 13.35
N ASN A 395 -10.88 11.84 14.12
CA ASN A 395 -11.99 11.05 14.66
C ASN A 395 -12.95 10.55 13.57
N SER A 396 -12.96 11.16 12.38
CA SER A 396 -13.71 10.66 11.23
C SER A 396 -12.97 9.62 10.38
N LEU A 397 -11.69 9.33 10.66
CA LEU A 397 -10.93 8.34 9.90
C LEU A 397 -11.30 6.90 10.28
N CYS A 398 -11.21 6.00 9.31
CA CYS A 398 -11.20 4.57 9.57
C CYS A 398 -9.96 4.17 10.38
N ARG A 399 -10.06 3.09 11.15
CA ARG A 399 -8.96 2.54 11.95
C ARG A 399 -8.59 1.18 11.39
N ASN A 400 -7.33 1.04 11.00
CA ASN A 400 -6.83 -0.23 10.49
C ASN A 400 -6.29 -1.07 11.66
N LEU A 401 -6.70 -2.33 11.72
CA LEU A 401 -6.32 -3.29 12.76
C LEU A 401 -5.74 -4.54 12.11
N PRO A 402 -4.78 -5.22 12.76
CA PRO A 402 -4.16 -6.41 12.20
C PRO A 402 -5.14 -7.58 12.29
N ARG A 403 -5.55 -8.10 11.12
CA ARG A 403 -6.52 -9.20 11.01
C ARG A 403 -5.91 -10.39 10.30
N ARG A 404 -6.20 -11.59 10.81
CA ARG A 404 -5.84 -12.86 10.20
C ARG A 404 -7.03 -13.53 9.53
N TYR A 405 -6.87 -13.89 8.27
CA TYR A 405 -7.79 -14.71 7.50
C TYR A 405 -7.13 -16.05 7.16
N VAL A 406 -7.91 -17.14 7.16
CA VAL A 406 -7.42 -18.49 6.90
C VAL A 406 -8.24 -19.15 5.80
N LEU A 407 -7.59 -19.52 4.70
CA LEU A 407 -8.20 -20.14 3.53
C LEU A 407 -7.90 -21.64 3.52
N PRO A 408 -8.91 -22.53 3.49
CA PRO A 408 -8.68 -23.95 3.21
C PRO A 408 -8.23 -24.12 1.75
N LEU A 409 -7.09 -24.77 1.50
CA LEU A 409 -6.55 -24.94 0.15
C LEU A 409 -7.24 -26.08 -0.63
N THR A 410 -7.85 -27.03 0.08
CA THR A 410 -8.60 -28.15 -0.51
C THR A 410 -10.06 -28.03 -0.14
N VAL A 411 -10.87 -27.61 -1.11
CA VAL A 411 -12.34 -27.57 -1.01
C VAL A 411 -12.88 -28.21 -2.28
N ASP A 412 -13.71 -29.22 -2.11
CA ASP A 412 -14.31 -30.02 -3.17
C ASP A 412 -15.82 -30.25 -2.92
N GLU A 413 -16.46 -31.02 -3.81
CA GLU A 413 -17.89 -31.35 -3.70
C GLU A 413 -18.23 -32.22 -2.47
N GLN A 414 -17.23 -32.87 -1.87
CA GLN A 414 -17.39 -33.75 -0.71
C GLN A 414 -17.20 -32.98 0.61
N THR A 415 -16.74 -31.74 0.53
CA THR A 415 -16.45 -30.90 1.69
C THR A 415 -17.75 -30.58 2.45
N PRO A 416 -17.82 -30.86 3.77
CA PRO A 416 -19.04 -30.66 4.55
C PRO A 416 -19.57 -29.22 4.43
N LEU A 417 -20.86 -29.08 4.21
CA LEU A 417 -21.55 -27.80 4.14
C LEU A 417 -21.90 -27.31 5.55
N ASP A 418 -21.84 -25.99 5.75
CA ASP A 418 -22.20 -25.31 7.00
C ASP A 418 -21.41 -25.77 8.23
N GLN A 419 -20.24 -26.38 8.02
CA GLN A 419 -19.31 -26.75 9.07
C GLN A 419 -18.08 -25.86 9.03
N ASN A 420 -17.46 -25.68 10.19
CA ASN A 420 -16.17 -25.01 10.26
C ASN A 420 -15.09 -25.88 9.63
N LEU A 421 -14.55 -25.44 8.50
CA LEU A 421 -13.48 -26.11 7.75
C LEU A 421 -12.10 -25.90 8.35
N VAL A 422 -11.92 -24.90 9.22
CA VAL A 422 -10.61 -24.63 9.81
C VAL A 422 -10.43 -25.44 11.09
N THR A 423 -9.54 -26.42 11.02
CA THR A 423 -9.23 -27.36 12.11
C THR A 423 -8.14 -26.84 13.06
N LEU A 424 -7.44 -25.77 12.68
CA LEU A 424 -6.51 -25.08 13.55
C LEU A 424 -7.30 -24.45 14.74
N HIS A 425 -6.69 -24.30 15.92
CA HIS A 425 -7.42 -23.78 17.10
C HIS A 425 -7.80 -22.29 16.94
N ASN A 426 -9.05 -21.93 17.23
CA ASN A 426 -9.68 -20.58 17.23
C ASN A 426 -10.23 -20.00 15.91
N TYR A 427 -10.24 -20.74 14.80
CA TYR A 427 -10.71 -20.20 13.51
C TYR A 427 -12.14 -20.64 13.17
N LYS A 428 -12.85 -19.85 12.35
CA LYS A 428 -14.12 -20.26 11.72
C LYS A 428 -14.12 -19.91 10.23
N ALA A 429 -14.12 -20.90 9.35
CA ALA A 429 -14.49 -20.74 7.94
C ALA A 429 -15.62 -21.72 7.63
N THR A 430 -16.77 -21.23 7.21
CA THR A 430 -17.92 -22.08 6.87
C THR A 430 -18.11 -22.11 5.36
N SER A 431 -18.28 -23.30 4.79
CA SER A 431 -18.53 -23.50 3.37
C SER A 431 -20.01 -23.64 3.05
N VAL A 432 -20.40 -23.07 1.92
CA VAL A 432 -21.61 -23.42 1.17
C VAL A 432 -21.14 -23.72 -0.25
N ILE A 433 -21.41 -24.91 -0.80
CA ILE A 433 -20.90 -25.50 -2.07
C ILE A 433 -20.01 -24.56 -2.91
N LEU A 434 -18.69 -24.84 -2.94
CA LEU A 434 -17.66 -24.09 -3.69
C LEU A 434 -17.52 -22.60 -3.34
N GLN A 435 -18.18 -22.14 -2.28
CA GLN A 435 -18.06 -20.79 -1.74
C GLN A 435 -17.72 -20.87 -0.25
N VAL A 436 -16.62 -20.24 0.13
CA VAL A 436 -16.14 -20.22 1.51
C VAL A 436 -16.36 -18.82 2.07
N TYR A 437 -17.14 -18.71 3.13
CA TYR A 437 -17.28 -17.47 3.89
C TYR A 437 -16.31 -17.49 5.07
N MET A 438 -15.39 -16.54 5.06
CA MET A 438 -14.32 -16.41 6.02
C MET A 438 -14.65 -15.34 7.06
N THR A 439 -14.34 -15.65 8.31
CA THR A 439 -14.24 -14.67 9.38
C THR A 439 -12.77 -14.38 9.65
N HIS A 440 -12.48 -13.32 10.39
CA HIS A 440 -11.13 -12.96 10.79
C HIS A 440 -10.91 -13.09 12.28
N GLU A 441 -9.63 -13.28 12.65
CA GLU A 441 -9.15 -13.11 14.00
C GLU A 441 -8.47 -11.73 14.14
N GLU A 442 -8.69 -11.07 15.27
CA GLU A 442 -7.90 -9.87 15.65
C GLU A 442 -6.56 -10.32 16.25
N LEU A 443 -5.45 -9.84 15.68
CA LEU A 443 -4.09 -10.20 16.08
C LEU A 443 -3.53 -9.32 17.22
N HIS A 444 -4.42 -8.68 17.97
CA HIS A 444 -4.05 -7.69 18.98
C HIS A 444 -4.90 -7.85 20.25
N ASN A 445 -4.39 -7.33 21.36
CA ASN A 445 -5.15 -7.06 22.57
C ASN A 445 -5.70 -5.61 22.55
N ASP A 446 -6.48 -5.21 23.55
CA ASP A 446 -7.08 -3.86 23.60
C ASP A 446 -6.05 -2.73 23.76
N GLU A 447 -4.80 -3.03 24.10
CA GLU A 447 -3.73 -2.03 24.24
C GLU A 447 -3.46 -1.32 22.91
N LEU A 448 -3.53 -2.03 21.77
CA LEU A 448 -3.33 -1.44 20.44
C LEU A 448 -4.32 -0.31 20.14
N LEU A 449 -5.53 -0.38 20.69
CA LEU A 449 -6.56 0.63 20.47
C LEU A 449 -6.12 2.01 20.97
N GLN A 450 -5.27 2.07 22.01
CA GLN A 450 -4.71 3.32 22.55
C GLN A 450 -3.73 4.03 21.59
N TYR A 451 -3.32 3.33 20.52
CA TYR A 451 -2.44 3.83 19.48
C TYR A 451 -3.16 4.01 18.14
N GLY A 452 -4.50 4.01 18.14
CA GLY A 452 -5.31 4.35 16.96
C GLY A 452 -5.24 3.34 15.82
N GLY A 453 -4.90 2.08 16.13
CA GLY A 453 -4.66 1.03 15.16
C GLY A 453 -3.25 1.06 14.60
N LEU A 454 -3.05 0.42 13.45
CA LEU A 454 -1.74 0.33 12.81
C LEU A 454 -1.81 0.31 11.30
N GLU A 455 -0.70 0.72 10.69
CA GLU A 455 -0.45 0.65 9.25
C GLU A 455 1.07 0.63 8.99
N PHE A 456 1.48 0.51 7.72
CA PHE A 456 2.88 0.37 7.30
C PHE A 456 3.59 -0.84 7.98
N PRO A 457 3.04 -2.06 7.83
CA PRO A 457 3.62 -3.25 8.43
C PRO A 457 4.92 -3.66 7.73
N GLN A 458 5.88 -4.12 8.51
CA GLN A 458 7.18 -4.61 8.06
C GLN A 458 7.57 -5.84 8.89
N ILE A 459 8.26 -6.79 8.27
CA ILE A 459 8.73 -8.03 8.91
C ILE A 459 10.22 -8.22 8.61
N ASN A 460 10.82 -9.29 9.14
CA ASN A 460 12.08 -9.82 8.61
C ASN A 460 11.82 -10.47 7.24
N TYR A 461 11.62 -9.61 6.23
CA TYR A 461 11.07 -9.99 4.92
C TYR A 461 11.93 -11.04 4.21
N ASP A 462 13.25 -10.83 4.18
CA ASP A 462 14.19 -11.70 3.47
C ASP A 462 14.15 -13.16 3.94
N GLN A 463 13.86 -13.40 5.22
CA GLN A 463 13.85 -14.75 5.79
C GLN A 463 12.44 -15.33 6.01
N TYR A 464 11.45 -14.46 6.28
CA TYR A 464 10.13 -14.88 6.78
C TYR A 464 8.95 -14.50 5.86
N ASN A 465 9.15 -13.72 4.79
CA ASN A 465 8.07 -13.49 3.82
C ASN A 465 7.62 -14.80 3.19
N GLY A 466 6.32 -15.05 3.20
CA GLY A 466 5.75 -16.29 2.68
C GLY A 466 5.83 -17.50 3.61
N ARG A 467 6.36 -17.32 4.83
CA ARG A 467 6.65 -18.38 5.82
C ARG A 467 6.08 -18.05 7.20
N SER A 468 5.93 -19.07 8.03
CA SER A 468 5.48 -18.89 9.42
C SER A 468 6.44 -17.96 10.17
N TYR A 469 5.88 -17.04 10.93
CA TYR A 469 6.59 -15.92 11.55
C TYR A 469 5.89 -15.50 12.84
N ARG A 470 6.59 -14.78 13.72
CA ARG A 470 6.10 -14.37 15.03
C ARG A 470 6.00 -12.85 15.20
N TYR A 471 6.89 -12.09 14.57
CA TYR A 471 7.04 -10.66 14.82
C TYR A 471 6.78 -9.83 13.58
N PHE A 472 6.07 -8.73 13.76
CA PHE A 472 6.05 -7.64 12.79
C PHE A 472 6.19 -6.29 13.49
N TYR A 473 6.61 -5.31 12.71
CA TYR A 473 6.79 -3.92 13.10
C TYR A 473 5.81 -3.07 12.31
N SER A 474 5.31 -1.99 12.90
CA SER A 474 4.38 -1.10 12.19
C SER A 474 4.41 0.31 12.78
N CYS A 475 3.74 1.23 12.10
CA CYS A 475 3.38 2.51 12.68
C CYS A 475 2.05 2.38 13.44
N GLY A 476 1.94 3.06 14.58
CA GLY A 476 0.67 3.35 15.25
C GLY A 476 0.11 4.69 14.77
N PHE A 477 -1.22 4.78 14.68
CA PHE A 477 -1.95 5.92 14.13
C PHE A 477 -2.83 6.60 15.19
N GLY A 478 -2.22 7.00 16.31
CA GLY A 478 -2.85 7.83 17.34
C GLY A 478 -3.07 9.30 16.90
N HIS A 479 -2.68 9.63 15.67
CA HIS A 479 -2.87 10.90 14.98
C HIS A 479 -3.18 10.61 13.48
N VAL A 480 -3.46 11.64 12.69
CA VAL A 480 -3.69 11.56 11.24
C VAL A 480 -2.50 10.96 10.49
N PHE A 481 -1.28 11.29 10.94
CA PHE A 481 -0.07 10.55 10.57
C PHE A 481 0.39 9.68 11.72
N SER A 482 1.33 8.78 11.43
CA SER A 482 1.93 7.92 12.43
C SER A 482 2.59 8.74 13.55
N ASP A 483 2.29 8.37 14.80
CA ASP A 483 2.78 9.04 16.01
C ASP A 483 3.56 8.09 16.94
N SER A 484 3.62 6.82 16.57
CA SER A 484 4.28 5.77 17.33
C SER A 484 4.81 4.67 16.40
N LEU A 485 5.86 3.99 16.85
CA LEU A 485 6.32 2.73 16.28
C LEU A 485 5.87 1.60 17.19
N LEU A 486 5.51 0.48 16.60
CA LEU A 486 5.00 -0.70 17.27
C LEU A 486 5.82 -1.92 16.86
N LYS A 487 6.05 -2.83 17.80
CA LYS A 487 6.43 -4.21 17.56
C LYS A 487 5.34 -5.11 18.13
N MET A 488 4.87 -6.06 17.34
CA MET A 488 3.80 -6.98 17.71
C MET A 488 4.35 -8.41 17.80
N ASP A 489 4.01 -9.12 18.88
CA ASP A 489 4.26 -10.56 19.03
C ASP A 489 2.95 -11.32 18.76
N LEU A 490 2.89 -12.07 17.65
CA LEU A 490 1.68 -12.77 17.23
C LEU A 490 1.31 -13.95 18.13
N HIS A 491 2.25 -14.49 18.91
CA HIS A 491 1.97 -15.59 19.82
C HIS A 491 1.33 -15.10 21.11
N THR A 492 1.83 -14.00 21.68
CA THR A 492 1.32 -13.45 22.95
C THR A 492 0.28 -12.35 22.76
N LYS A 493 0.21 -11.75 21.56
CA LYS A 493 -0.54 -10.54 21.21
C LYS A 493 -0.12 -9.30 22.02
N GLU A 494 1.05 -9.36 22.64
CA GLU A 494 1.66 -8.23 23.33
C GLU A 494 2.34 -7.30 22.33
N LEU A 495 2.40 -6.02 22.70
CA LEU A 495 3.02 -4.99 21.87
C LEU A 495 4.12 -4.26 22.64
N LYS A 496 5.16 -3.83 21.93
CA LYS A 496 6.15 -2.87 22.43
C LYS A 496 6.04 -1.58 21.64
N VAL A 497 6.18 -0.44 22.31
CA VAL A 497 5.94 0.87 21.71
C VAL A 497 7.10 1.81 21.90
N TRP A 498 7.41 2.55 20.83
CA TRP A 498 8.19 3.77 20.90
C TRP A 498 7.27 4.94 20.51
N ARG A 499 7.02 5.87 21.45
CA ARG A 499 6.12 7.03 21.26
C ARG A 499 6.60 8.20 22.10
N TYR A 500 6.67 9.38 21.48
CA TYR A 500 7.01 10.62 22.17
C TYR A 500 6.17 11.79 21.63
N PRO A 501 5.61 12.65 22.49
CA PRO A 501 4.77 13.76 22.04
C PRO A 501 5.46 14.69 21.02
N GLY A 502 4.78 14.93 19.91
CA GLY A 502 5.23 15.80 18.81
C GLY A 502 6.33 15.22 17.93
N LEU A 503 6.60 13.92 18.05
CA LEU A 503 7.46 13.17 17.13
C LEU A 503 6.59 12.24 16.29
N TYR A 504 6.82 12.23 14.98
CA TYR A 504 6.04 11.49 14.02
C TYR A 504 6.98 10.53 13.28
N PRO A 505 7.02 9.24 13.65
CA PRO A 505 7.84 8.28 12.97
C PRO A 505 7.31 8.00 11.56
N SER A 506 8.19 7.48 10.73
CA SER A 506 7.85 6.94 9.42
C SER A 506 7.92 5.41 9.43
N GLU A 507 7.52 4.76 8.34
CA GLU A 507 7.51 3.28 8.23
C GLU A 507 8.81 2.64 8.81
N PRO A 508 8.67 1.70 9.77
CA PRO A 508 9.81 1.03 10.41
C PRO A 508 10.40 -0.07 9.53
N VAL A 509 11.62 0.08 9.03
CA VAL A 509 12.27 -0.96 8.21
C VAL A 509 13.20 -1.81 9.06
N PHE A 510 12.97 -3.11 9.05
CA PHE A 510 13.82 -4.09 9.73
C PHE A 510 15.11 -4.36 8.94
N VAL A 511 16.24 -4.45 9.63
CA VAL A 511 17.54 -4.84 9.09
C VAL A 511 18.14 -5.93 9.97
N ALA A 512 18.26 -7.14 9.44
CA ALA A 512 18.82 -8.28 10.15
C ALA A 512 20.29 -8.06 10.51
N SER A 513 20.69 -8.51 11.70
CA SER A 513 22.10 -8.66 12.05
C SER A 513 22.77 -9.68 11.12
N PRO A 514 24.02 -9.50 10.68
CA PRO A 514 24.73 -10.47 9.84
C PRO A 514 24.88 -11.87 10.48
N LYS A 515 24.73 -11.95 11.80
CA LYS A 515 24.81 -13.19 12.59
C LYS A 515 23.48 -13.51 13.29
N ALA A 516 22.37 -13.03 12.75
CA ALA A 516 21.04 -13.26 13.31
C ALA A 516 20.76 -14.77 13.48
N THR A 517 20.26 -15.14 14.65
CA THR A 517 19.85 -16.50 14.99
C THR A 517 18.36 -16.59 15.30
N GLU A 518 17.75 -15.49 15.72
CA GLU A 518 16.33 -15.34 15.98
C GLU A 518 15.69 -14.39 14.94
N GLU A 519 14.37 -14.47 14.80
CA GLU A 519 13.58 -13.71 13.82
C GLU A 519 13.77 -12.19 13.97
N ASP A 520 13.87 -11.70 15.21
CA ASP A 520 13.99 -10.30 15.58
C ASP A 520 15.43 -9.87 15.96
N ASP A 521 16.44 -10.68 15.61
CA ASP A 521 17.86 -10.33 15.78
C ASP A 521 18.32 -9.31 14.73
N GLY A 522 18.12 -8.03 15.05
CA GLY A 522 18.49 -6.94 14.15
C GLY A 522 18.16 -5.56 14.71
N VAL A 523 18.00 -4.60 13.81
CA VAL A 523 17.54 -3.26 14.15
C VAL A 523 16.30 -2.87 13.34
N VAL A 524 15.58 -1.88 13.84
CA VAL A 524 14.50 -1.20 13.12
C VAL A 524 14.91 0.25 12.89
N LEU A 525 14.84 0.68 11.63
CA LEU A 525 15.17 2.03 11.18
C LEU A 525 13.88 2.81 10.89
N SER A 526 13.79 4.04 11.38
CA SER A 526 12.68 4.95 11.05
C SER A 526 13.16 6.40 11.07
N VAL A 527 12.71 7.20 10.10
CA VAL A 527 12.92 8.66 10.15
C VAL A 527 11.83 9.27 11.01
N ILE A 528 12.25 10.06 12.00
CA ILE A 528 11.38 10.77 12.92
C ILE A 528 11.34 12.23 12.49
N ILE A 529 10.15 12.71 12.13
CA ILE A 529 9.90 14.11 11.77
C ILE A 529 9.12 14.82 12.89
N THR A 530 9.16 16.15 12.90
CA THR A 530 8.49 16.94 13.92
C THR A 530 8.02 18.29 13.36
N PRO A 531 6.80 18.76 13.70
CA PRO A 531 6.34 20.10 13.33
C PRO A 531 6.95 21.18 14.23
N ARG A 532 7.66 20.79 15.29
CA ARG A 532 8.18 21.68 16.33
C ARG A 532 9.56 22.19 15.97
N LYS A 533 9.77 23.51 16.06
CA LYS A 533 11.04 24.16 15.70
C LYS A 533 12.18 23.92 16.69
N ASP A 534 11.86 23.57 17.94
CA ASP A 534 12.82 23.26 19.01
C ASP A 534 13.30 21.81 18.98
N LYS A 535 12.75 20.97 18.10
CA LYS A 535 13.14 19.58 17.92
C LYS A 535 13.75 19.37 16.53
N SER A 536 14.65 18.40 16.43
CA SER A 536 15.30 18.04 15.17
C SER A 536 14.63 16.82 14.55
N THR A 537 14.68 16.75 13.22
CA THR A 537 14.45 15.52 12.46
C THR A 537 15.65 14.59 12.63
N PHE A 538 15.41 13.28 12.73
CA PHE A 538 16.51 12.30 12.87
C PHE A 538 16.17 10.93 12.31
N LEU A 539 17.19 10.17 11.93
CA LEU A 539 17.09 8.72 11.78
C LEU A 539 17.17 8.07 13.16
N LEU A 540 16.17 7.27 13.52
CA LEU A 540 16.12 6.46 14.73
C LEU A 540 16.57 5.03 14.42
N ILE A 541 17.38 4.46 15.33
CA ILE A 541 17.79 3.07 15.31
C ILE A 541 17.32 2.41 16.60
N LEU A 542 16.38 1.47 16.48
CA LEU A 542 15.88 0.66 17.59
C LEU A 542 16.50 -0.74 17.55
N ASP A 543 16.78 -1.30 18.73
CA ASP A 543 17.00 -2.74 18.90
C ASP A 543 15.70 -3.47 18.55
N ALA A 544 15.72 -4.34 17.55
CA ALA A 544 14.49 -4.94 17.05
C ALA A 544 13.86 -5.92 18.08
N LYS A 545 14.67 -6.51 18.98
CA LYS A 545 14.22 -7.46 20.00
C LYS A 545 13.51 -6.78 21.17
N ASN A 546 14.17 -5.83 21.81
CA ASN A 546 13.69 -5.13 23.00
C ASN A 546 12.92 -3.85 22.68
N PHE A 547 13.03 -3.37 21.45
CA PHE A 547 12.38 -2.15 20.97
C PHE A 547 12.82 -0.87 21.70
N THR A 548 14.07 -0.89 22.17
CA THR A 548 14.73 0.23 22.85
C THR A 548 15.66 0.96 21.88
N GLU A 549 15.80 2.27 22.06
CA GLU A 549 16.68 3.08 21.23
C GLU A 549 18.15 2.77 21.48
N LEU A 550 18.87 2.43 20.41
CA LEU A 550 20.32 2.25 20.42
C LEU A 550 21.04 3.56 20.15
N GLY A 551 20.53 4.32 19.18
CA GLY A 551 21.02 5.63 18.82
C GLY A 551 20.17 6.32 17.76
N ARG A 552 20.56 7.55 17.45
CA ARG A 552 19.92 8.37 16.42
C ARG A 552 20.94 9.25 15.70
N ALA A 553 20.60 9.65 14.49
CA ALA A 553 21.37 10.57 13.66
C ALA A 553 20.53 11.82 13.33
N GLU A 554 20.80 12.92 14.03
CA GLU A 554 20.07 14.19 13.90
C GLU A 554 20.55 15.01 12.70
N VAL A 555 19.60 15.56 11.95
CA VAL A 555 19.86 16.36 10.75
C VAL A 555 19.16 17.72 10.85
N PRO A 556 19.80 18.83 10.45
CA PRO A 556 19.26 20.18 10.59
C PRO A 556 18.29 20.53 9.45
N VAL A 557 17.37 19.62 9.12
CA VAL A 557 16.51 19.71 7.94
C VAL A 557 15.08 19.32 8.29
N ASN A 558 14.12 19.96 7.62
CA ASN A 558 12.72 19.59 7.71
C ASN A 558 12.39 18.60 6.59
N ILE A 559 12.10 17.36 6.96
CA ILE A 559 11.67 16.31 6.03
C ILE A 559 10.14 16.30 5.99
N PRO A 560 9.50 16.50 4.83
CA PRO A 560 8.06 16.34 4.69
C PRO A 560 7.60 14.92 5.02
N SER A 561 6.34 14.76 5.43
CA SER A 561 5.76 13.43 5.63
C SER A 561 5.74 12.65 4.32
N GLY A 562 6.27 11.43 4.35
CA GLY A 562 6.37 10.51 3.21
C GLY A 562 5.68 9.18 3.45
N THR A 563 5.80 8.27 2.49
CA THR A 563 5.10 6.98 2.47
C THR A 563 6.04 5.84 2.86
N HIS A 564 6.80 5.29 1.90
CA HIS A 564 7.56 4.07 2.10
C HIS A 564 9.07 4.29 2.13
N GLY A 565 9.76 3.33 2.74
CA GLY A 565 11.22 3.27 2.75
C GLY A 565 11.78 1.88 2.45
N ALA A 566 13.05 1.84 2.11
CA ALA A 566 13.79 0.61 1.89
C ALA A 566 15.22 0.75 2.41
N PHE A 567 15.81 -0.36 2.87
CA PHE A 567 17.22 -0.39 3.21
C PHE A 567 18.02 -1.01 2.06
N TYR A 568 18.90 -0.22 1.47
CA TYR A 568 19.87 -0.68 0.48
C TYR A 568 21.16 -1.09 1.19
N LYS A 569 21.43 -2.39 1.29
CA LYS A 569 22.68 -2.90 1.82
C LYS A 569 23.81 -2.64 0.82
N MET A 570 24.93 -2.09 1.28
CA MET A 570 26.13 -2.02 0.44
C MET A 570 26.82 -3.39 0.42
N GLY A 571 27.22 -3.81 -0.79
CA GLY A 571 27.93 -5.07 -1.03
C GLY A 571 29.37 -5.05 -0.54
#